data_AF-A0A6J0N4S5-F1
#
_entry.id   AF-A0A6J0N4S5-F1
#
_cell.length_a   1.000
_cell.length_b   1.000
_cell.length_c   1.000
_cell.angle_alpha   90.00
_cell.angle_beta   90.00
_cell.angle_gamma   90.00
#
_symmetry.space_group_name_H-M   'P 1'
#
loop_
_entity.id
_entity.type
_entity.pdbx_description
1 polymer ?
#
loop_
_entity_poly.entity_id
_entity_poly.type
_entity_poly.pdbx_seq_one_letter_code
_entity_poly.pdbx_strand_id
1 'polypeptide(L)'
;MSDQGPLPMPLGGNFSIPKPVSDFFEGVEKLIPGHILGMIISSKPDNSRVTVVSCKETSYARWRNHTVMPGFLKDTNWKEYMGRVRDQGGHDTCWAVVTAELISAIRFILKYDAKYTEYSAQYLVDYANPAKALANYPKEKHYCYTYSVAKGLDFVLDGGIPTEAHWEYKGCRKQPAYRTPKDHPHVHIASVQRLTSVEEMFHNLQFHPIGASLALFLPDYSTIKKGIYRGPTSKASVYIGAHAVSIYGIKVVNGETIALVKSTHGTELGNDGYFRVSLDTMLVEEVDSLSHFAASPNTRD
;
A
#
# COMPACT_ATOMS: atom_id res chain seq x y z
N MET A 1 -65.71 8.04 -1.48
CA MET A 1 -65.37 6.61 -1.56
C MET A 1 -65.14 6.27 -3.02
N SER A 2 -63.89 6.36 -3.46
CA SER A 2 -63.32 5.64 -4.60
C SER A 2 -61.81 5.79 -4.45
N ASP A 3 -61.20 4.79 -3.84
CA ASP A 3 -59.79 4.66 -3.54
C ASP A 3 -59.03 4.42 -4.86
N GLN A 4 -58.13 5.32 -5.25
CA GLN A 4 -57.19 5.13 -6.35
C GLN A 4 -55.78 5.20 -5.76
N GLY A 5 -55.28 4.04 -5.33
CA GLY A 5 -53.90 3.90 -4.87
C GLY A 5 -52.89 4.24 -5.98
N PRO A 6 -51.64 4.56 -5.62
CA PRO A 6 -50.62 4.97 -6.57
C PRO A 6 -50.26 3.82 -7.54
N LEU A 7 -50.10 4.18 -8.81
CA LEU A 7 -49.65 3.30 -9.89
C LEU A 7 -48.33 2.60 -9.52
N PRO A 8 -48.19 1.28 -9.76
CA PRO A 8 -46.94 0.59 -9.52
C PRO A 8 -45.86 1.09 -10.48
N MET A 9 -44.67 1.42 -9.94
CA MET A 9 -43.48 1.66 -10.76
C MET A 9 -43.13 0.38 -11.53
N PRO A 10 -42.72 0.50 -12.80
CA PRO A 10 -42.30 -0.67 -13.58
C PRO A 10 -40.98 -1.20 -13.01
N LEU A 11 -41.08 -2.23 -12.17
CA LEU A 11 -39.99 -3.14 -11.83
C LEU A 11 -39.73 -4.02 -13.05
N GLY A 12 -38.80 -3.63 -13.92
CA GLY A 12 -38.48 -4.43 -15.10
C GLY A 12 -37.69 -3.71 -16.18
N GLY A 13 -36.73 -2.87 -15.81
CA GLY A 13 -35.68 -2.51 -16.76
C GLY A 13 -34.67 -3.66 -16.80
N ASN A 14 -34.70 -4.50 -17.83
CA ASN A 14 -33.54 -5.33 -18.15
C ASN A 14 -32.37 -4.37 -18.40
N PHE A 15 -31.51 -4.23 -17.40
CA PHE A 15 -30.26 -3.50 -17.51
C PHE A 15 -29.41 -4.28 -18.52
N SER A 16 -29.47 -3.87 -19.78
CA SER A 16 -28.63 -4.42 -20.83
C SER A 16 -27.31 -3.67 -20.78
N ILE A 17 -26.24 -4.41 -20.52
CA ILE A 17 -24.88 -3.89 -20.58
C ILE A 17 -24.61 -3.53 -22.04
N PRO A 18 -24.14 -2.30 -22.35
CA PRO A 18 -23.81 -1.92 -23.72
C PRO A 18 -22.82 -2.91 -24.34
N LYS A 19 -23.01 -3.29 -25.60
CA LYS A 19 -22.15 -4.26 -26.33
C LYS A 19 -20.63 -4.00 -26.20
N PRO A 20 -20.13 -2.75 -26.24
CA PRO A 20 -18.71 -2.49 -26.02
C PRO A 20 -18.23 -2.88 -24.62
N VAL A 21 -19.12 -2.81 -23.62
CA VAL A 21 -18.86 -3.22 -22.24
C VAL A 21 -18.93 -4.74 -22.12
N SER A 22 -19.83 -5.44 -22.83
CA SER A 22 -19.87 -6.92 -22.76
C SER A 22 -18.57 -7.58 -23.22
N ASP A 23 -17.91 -7.04 -24.25
CA ASP A 23 -16.65 -7.62 -24.76
C ASP A 23 -15.50 -7.52 -23.74
N PHE A 24 -15.54 -6.56 -22.81
CA PHE A 24 -14.55 -6.44 -21.72
C PHE A 24 -14.70 -7.51 -20.64
N PHE A 25 -15.93 -7.96 -20.40
CA PHE A 25 -16.28 -8.89 -19.33
C PHE A 25 -16.68 -10.27 -19.85
N GLU A 26 -16.56 -10.51 -21.15
CA GLU A 26 -16.99 -11.75 -21.79
C GLU A 26 -16.36 -12.98 -21.10
N GLY A 27 -17.23 -13.78 -20.46
CA GLY A 27 -16.87 -14.99 -19.73
C GLY A 27 -16.46 -14.78 -18.26
N VAL A 28 -16.11 -13.57 -17.83
CA VAL A 28 -15.77 -13.28 -16.40
C VAL A 28 -16.96 -12.75 -15.60
N GLU A 29 -18.03 -12.28 -16.25
CA GLU A 29 -19.29 -11.86 -15.58
C GLU A 29 -19.87 -12.94 -14.67
N LYS A 30 -19.69 -14.20 -15.05
CA LYS A 30 -20.18 -15.38 -14.30
C LYS A 30 -19.28 -15.74 -13.13
N LEU A 31 -18.07 -15.20 -13.10
CA LEU A 31 -17.03 -15.46 -12.10
C LEU A 31 -16.86 -14.28 -11.15
N ILE A 32 -17.63 -13.19 -11.28
CA ILE A 32 -17.50 -12.01 -10.44
C ILE A 32 -18.88 -11.70 -9.84
N PRO A 33 -19.01 -11.64 -8.50
CA PRO A 33 -20.25 -11.24 -7.85
C PRO A 33 -20.76 -9.90 -8.39
N GLY A 34 -22.07 -9.78 -8.63
CA GLY A 34 -22.65 -8.62 -9.32
C GLY A 34 -22.34 -7.26 -8.68
N HIS A 35 -22.20 -7.19 -7.35
CA HIS A 35 -21.81 -5.97 -6.65
C HIS A 35 -20.35 -5.57 -6.94
N ILE A 36 -19.43 -6.53 -7.04
CA ILE A 36 -18.03 -6.31 -7.43
C ILE A 36 -17.97 -5.88 -8.90
N LEU A 37 -18.74 -6.53 -9.76
CA LEU A 37 -18.84 -6.16 -11.17
C LEU A 37 -19.32 -4.70 -11.33
N GLY A 38 -20.32 -4.29 -10.55
CA GLY A 38 -20.79 -2.90 -10.51
C GLY A 38 -19.71 -1.90 -10.07
N MET A 39 -18.86 -2.27 -9.10
CA MET A 39 -17.71 -1.45 -8.69
C MET A 39 -16.67 -1.32 -9.81
N ILE A 40 -16.34 -2.42 -10.48
CA ILE A 40 -15.38 -2.41 -11.59
C ILE A 40 -15.91 -1.53 -12.73
N ILE A 41 -17.16 -1.71 -13.15
CA ILE A 41 -17.78 -0.87 -14.19
C ILE A 41 -17.76 0.61 -13.80
N SER A 42 -18.08 0.92 -12.54
CA SER A 42 -18.07 2.30 -12.01
C SER A 42 -16.68 2.93 -12.01
N SER A 43 -15.63 2.11 -11.90
CA SER A 43 -14.23 2.56 -11.99
C SER A 43 -13.78 2.94 -13.41
N LYS A 44 -14.61 2.65 -14.42
CA LYS A 44 -14.33 2.94 -15.85
C LYS A 44 -12.99 2.36 -16.29
N PRO A 45 -12.85 1.01 -16.35
CA PRO A 45 -11.65 0.36 -16.86
C PRO A 45 -11.25 0.99 -18.20
N ASP A 46 -9.96 1.16 -18.41
CA ASP A 46 -9.46 1.45 -19.75
C ASP A 46 -9.77 0.25 -20.66
N ASN A 47 -9.40 0.30 -21.94
CA ASN A 47 -9.64 -0.82 -22.85
C ASN A 47 -8.86 -2.13 -22.47
N SER A 48 -8.49 -2.32 -21.21
CA SER A 48 -8.01 -3.57 -20.63
C SER A 48 -9.13 -4.56 -20.34
N ARG A 49 -8.80 -5.83 -20.57
CA ARG A 49 -9.63 -6.95 -20.18
C ARG A 49 -9.61 -7.13 -18.66
N VAL A 50 -10.77 -7.39 -18.07
CA VAL A 50 -10.87 -7.80 -16.66
C VAL A 50 -10.44 -9.26 -16.55
N THR A 51 -9.51 -9.53 -15.63
CA THR A 51 -8.96 -10.87 -15.40
C THR A 51 -9.24 -11.31 -13.97
N VAL A 52 -9.73 -12.53 -13.79
CA VAL A 52 -9.80 -13.17 -12.48
C VAL A 52 -8.55 -14.00 -12.26
N VAL A 53 -7.83 -13.73 -11.18
CA VAL A 53 -6.64 -14.46 -10.74
C VAL A 53 -7.02 -15.31 -9.53
N SER A 54 -7.31 -16.58 -9.77
CA SER A 54 -7.55 -17.55 -8.69
C SER A 54 -6.25 -17.81 -7.96
N CYS A 55 -6.15 -17.34 -6.72
CA CYS A 55 -5.01 -17.51 -5.84
C CYS A 55 -5.26 -18.67 -4.87
N LYS A 56 -4.27 -18.98 -4.02
CA LYS A 56 -4.34 -20.13 -3.10
C LYS A 56 -5.51 -20.04 -2.11
N GLU A 57 -5.84 -18.83 -1.66
CA GLU A 57 -6.80 -18.59 -0.58
C GLU A 57 -8.10 -17.95 -1.05
N THR A 58 -8.06 -17.20 -2.15
CA THR A 58 -9.18 -16.43 -2.68
C THR A 58 -8.95 -16.11 -4.16
N SER A 59 -9.92 -15.52 -4.83
CA SER A 59 -9.77 -14.99 -6.20
C SER A 59 -9.68 -13.47 -6.17
N TYR A 60 -8.95 -12.89 -7.12
CA TYR A 60 -8.89 -11.44 -7.29
C TYR A 60 -9.32 -11.05 -8.70
N ALA A 61 -10.28 -10.15 -8.80
CA ALA A 61 -10.54 -9.47 -10.06
C ALA A 61 -9.54 -8.32 -10.22
N ARG A 62 -8.86 -8.29 -11.37
CA ARG A 62 -7.84 -7.31 -11.72
C ARG A 62 -8.13 -6.70 -13.08
N TRP A 63 -7.99 -5.39 -13.19
CA TRP A 63 -8.14 -4.63 -14.42
C TRP A 63 -7.16 -3.46 -14.44
N ARG A 64 -7.15 -2.68 -15.52
CA ARG A 64 -6.37 -1.44 -15.58
C ARG A 64 -7.27 -0.22 -15.69
N ASN A 65 -6.88 0.81 -14.96
CA ASN A 65 -7.36 2.16 -15.16
C ASN A 65 -6.19 3.00 -15.67
N HIS A 66 -6.32 3.57 -16.86
CA HIS A 66 -5.25 4.38 -17.42
C HIS A 66 -5.06 5.65 -16.58
N THR A 67 -3.99 5.69 -15.81
CA THR A 67 -3.59 6.88 -15.06
C THR A 67 -2.75 7.75 -15.96
N VAL A 68 -3.17 9.00 -16.20
CA VAL A 68 -2.38 9.94 -17.01
C VAL A 68 -1.39 10.67 -16.12
N MET A 69 -0.09 10.39 -16.30
CA MET A 69 0.98 11.13 -15.62
C MET A 69 0.98 12.61 -16.06
N PRO A 70 0.84 13.57 -15.14
CA PRO A 70 0.93 14.99 -15.47
C PRO A 70 2.32 15.38 -16.01
N GLY A 71 2.36 16.29 -16.98
CA GLY A 71 3.61 16.72 -17.61
C GLY A 71 4.65 17.32 -16.66
N PHE A 72 4.21 17.94 -15.56
CA PHE A 72 5.11 18.53 -14.56
C PHE A 72 5.91 17.49 -13.77
N LEU A 73 5.56 16.19 -13.84
CA LEU A 73 6.30 15.11 -13.18
C LEU A 73 7.39 14.47 -14.05
N LYS A 74 7.53 14.87 -15.32
CA LYS A 74 8.41 14.19 -16.29
C LYS A 74 9.86 14.05 -15.80
N ASP A 75 10.37 15.06 -15.09
CA ASP A 75 11.75 15.11 -14.61
C ASP A 75 11.85 14.88 -13.08
N THR A 76 10.74 14.52 -12.43
CA THR A 76 10.70 14.29 -10.98
C THR A 76 11.35 12.96 -10.62
N ASN A 77 12.50 13.03 -9.94
CA ASN A 77 13.18 11.87 -9.40
C ASN A 77 13.97 12.24 -8.14
N TRP A 78 13.55 11.71 -7.00
CA TRP A 78 14.14 11.98 -5.70
C TRP A 78 15.14 10.93 -5.23
N LYS A 79 15.50 9.94 -6.07
CA LYS A 79 16.29 8.78 -5.64
C LYS A 79 17.56 9.15 -4.87
N GLU A 80 18.28 10.19 -5.30
CA GLU A 80 19.54 10.64 -4.69
C GLU A 80 19.34 11.31 -3.32
N TYR A 81 18.12 11.72 -2.99
CA TYR A 81 17.76 12.35 -1.72
C TYR A 81 17.25 11.34 -0.68
N MET A 82 17.15 10.06 -1.03
CA MET A 82 16.54 9.03 -0.19
C MET A 82 17.54 8.28 0.70
N GLY A 83 18.84 8.56 0.60
CA GLY A 83 19.88 7.80 1.31
C GLY A 83 19.94 6.32 0.92
N ARG A 84 20.70 5.53 1.68
CA ARG A 84 20.87 4.08 1.44
C ARG A 84 19.57 3.31 1.62
N VAL A 85 19.44 2.16 0.97
CA VAL A 85 18.35 1.21 1.25
C VAL A 85 18.55 0.59 2.63
N ARG A 86 17.46 0.51 3.40
CA ARG A 86 17.42 -0.12 4.73
C ARG A 86 16.79 -1.51 4.63
N ASP A 87 17.11 -2.37 5.60
CA ASP A 87 16.59 -3.73 5.68
C ASP A 87 15.92 -3.95 7.04
N GLN A 88 14.61 -4.21 7.01
CA GLN A 88 13.84 -4.51 8.20
C GLN A 88 13.90 -5.99 8.62
N GLY A 89 14.41 -6.87 7.76
CA GLY A 89 14.35 -8.32 7.96
C GLY A 89 12.92 -8.83 8.09
N GLY A 90 12.72 -9.87 8.90
CA GLY A 90 11.40 -10.44 9.19
C GLY A 90 10.60 -9.69 10.26
N HIS A 91 10.69 -8.36 10.32
CA HIS A 91 10.04 -7.55 11.36
C HIS A 91 9.01 -6.58 10.79
N ASP A 92 7.94 -6.32 11.54
CA ASP A 92 6.90 -5.35 11.19
C ASP A 92 7.31 -3.91 11.51
N THR A 93 8.34 -3.41 10.86
CA THR A 93 8.87 -2.05 11.08
C THR A 93 8.89 -1.18 9.82
N CYS A 94 8.39 -1.68 8.68
CA CYS A 94 8.32 -0.95 7.40
C CYS A 94 7.83 0.50 7.55
N TRP A 95 6.75 0.69 8.32
CA TRP A 95 6.15 2.01 8.55
C TRP A 95 7.12 2.99 9.22
N ALA A 96 7.92 2.52 10.17
CA ALA A 96 8.88 3.34 10.91
C ALA A 96 10.10 3.65 10.05
N VAL A 97 10.56 2.67 9.26
CA VAL A 97 11.64 2.85 8.29
C VAL A 97 11.26 3.90 7.25
N VAL A 98 10.08 3.79 6.64
CA VAL A 98 9.57 4.78 5.67
C VAL A 98 9.37 6.14 6.32
N THR A 99 8.78 6.20 7.53
CA THR A 99 8.59 7.49 8.24
C THR A 99 9.92 8.20 8.43
N ALA A 100 10.92 7.53 9.03
CA ALA A 100 12.22 8.14 9.28
C ALA A 100 12.97 8.52 7.99
N GLU A 101 12.83 7.72 6.93
CA GLU A 101 13.37 8.01 5.61
C GLU A 101 12.77 9.28 4.98
N LEU A 102 11.45 9.45 5.04
CA LEU A 102 10.79 10.66 4.52
C LEU A 102 11.23 11.91 5.29
N ILE A 103 11.38 11.83 6.62
CA ILE A 103 11.93 12.93 7.42
C ILE A 103 13.35 13.28 6.97
N SER A 104 14.20 12.27 6.81
CA SER A 104 15.59 12.44 6.36
C SER A 104 15.65 13.12 4.98
N ALA A 105 14.84 12.63 4.03
CA ALA A 105 14.78 13.14 2.67
C ALA A 105 14.27 14.59 2.62
N ILE A 106 13.12 14.89 3.25
CA ILE A 106 12.52 16.24 3.22
C ILE A 106 13.45 17.26 3.86
N ARG A 107 14.07 16.95 5.00
CA ARG A 107 15.00 17.88 5.65
C ARG A 107 16.24 18.15 4.80
N PHE A 108 16.72 17.16 4.07
CA PHE A 108 17.83 17.32 3.15
C PHE A 108 17.45 18.08 1.86
N ILE A 109 16.24 17.85 1.33
CA ILE A 109 15.69 18.58 0.18
C ILE A 109 15.53 20.06 0.53
N LEU A 110 14.92 20.36 1.67
CA LEU A 110 14.64 21.72 2.15
C LEU A 110 15.86 22.42 2.79
N LYS A 111 17.03 21.76 2.82
CA LYS A 111 18.29 22.29 3.37
C LYS A 111 18.22 22.66 4.86
N TYR A 112 17.32 22.05 5.61
CA TYR A 112 17.35 22.10 7.07
C TYR A 112 18.55 21.33 7.63
N ASP A 113 18.95 20.25 6.95
CA ASP A 113 20.20 19.56 7.21
C ASP A 113 21.22 19.85 6.11
N ALA A 114 22.44 20.22 6.49
CA ALA A 114 23.52 20.51 5.55
C ALA A 114 24.00 19.26 4.77
N LYS A 115 23.79 18.09 5.36
CA LYS A 115 24.07 16.77 4.78
C LYS A 115 22.92 15.83 5.07
N TYR A 116 22.78 14.77 4.27
CA TYR A 116 21.80 13.74 4.53
C TYR A 116 22.02 13.14 5.93
N THR A 117 21.00 13.23 6.78
CA THR A 117 21.04 12.76 8.17
C THR A 117 20.02 11.65 8.34
N GLU A 118 20.47 10.47 8.79
CA GLU A 118 19.56 9.36 9.08
C GLU A 118 18.82 9.62 10.40
N TYR A 119 17.49 9.61 10.36
CA TYR A 119 16.63 9.66 11.54
C TYR A 119 16.23 8.26 12.03
N SER A 120 15.93 8.16 13.33
CA SER A 120 15.79 6.87 14.00
C SER A 120 14.45 6.19 13.76
N ALA A 121 14.44 5.17 12.90
CA ALA A 121 13.28 4.28 12.77
C ALA A 121 13.02 3.50 14.07
N GLN A 122 14.07 3.15 14.82
CA GLN A 122 13.91 2.42 16.07
C GLN A 122 13.23 3.24 17.15
N TYR A 123 13.43 4.56 17.16
CA TYR A 123 12.77 5.43 18.13
C TYR A 123 11.26 5.40 17.91
N LEU A 124 10.82 5.40 16.66
CA LEU A 124 9.41 5.24 16.31
C LEU A 124 8.86 3.88 16.75
N VAL A 125 9.58 2.78 16.48
CA VAL A 125 9.15 1.42 16.90
C VAL A 125 9.02 1.32 18.42
N ASP A 126 9.93 1.95 19.16
CA ASP A 126 9.93 1.86 20.62
C ASP A 126 8.81 2.75 21.22
N TYR A 127 8.66 3.99 20.74
CA TYR A 127 7.87 5.02 21.45
C TYR A 127 6.54 5.42 20.80
N ALA A 128 6.32 5.16 19.51
CA ALA A 128 5.09 5.64 18.87
C ALA A 128 3.83 4.92 19.36
N ASN A 129 3.96 3.63 19.73
CA ASN A 129 2.87 2.87 20.33
C ASN A 129 3.39 1.69 21.19
N PRO A 130 3.95 1.97 22.38
CA PRO A 130 4.50 0.92 23.25
C PRO A 130 3.42 -0.07 23.71
N ALA A 131 2.16 0.36 23.84
CA ALA A 131 1.05 -0.52 24.17
C ALA A 131 0.83 -1.59 23.08
N LYS A 132 0.92 -1.21 21.80
CA LYS A 132 0.82 -2.17 20.68
C LYS A 132 1.98 -3.14 20.66
N ALA A 133 3.21 -2.69 20.94
CA ALA A 133 4.37 -3.55 21.09
C ALA A 133 4.19 -4.61 22.20
N LEU A 134 3.71 -4.18 23.39
CA LEU A 134 3.44 -5.08 24.51
C LEU A 134 2.32 -6.08 24.20
N ALA A 135 1.28 -5.64 23.49
CA ALA A 135 0.17 -6.51 23.08
C ALA A 135 0.57 -7.51 21.98
N ASN A 136 1.60 -7.22 21.18
CA ASN A 136 2.05 -8.10 20.10
C ASN A 136 2.91 -9.27 20.60
N TYR A 137 3.72 -9.04 21.64
CA TYR A 137 4.67 -10.03 22.14
C TYR A 137 4.06 -11.39 22.54
N PRO A 138 2.90 -11.45 23.23
CA PRO A 138 2.27 -12.74 23.55
C PRO A 138 1.88 -13.56 22.31
N LYS A 139 1.55 -12.88 21.19
CA LYS A 139 1.03 -13.49 19.97
C LYS A 139 2.16 -13.93 19.04
N GLU A 140 3.04 -12.99 18.71
CA GLU A 140 4.05 -13.16 17.68
C GLU A 140 5.45 -13.45 18.25
N LYS A 141 5.63 -13.35 19.57
CA LYS A 141 6.97 -13.29 20.20
C LYS A 141 7.85 -12.15 19.66
N HIS A 142 7.20 -11.15 19.06
CA HIS A 142 7.82 -9.93 18.53
C HIS A 142 7.27 -8.68 19.24
N TYR A 143 8.14 -7.71 19.46
CA TYR A 143 7.82 -6.37 19.96
C TYR A 143 7.63 -5.33 18.85
N CYS A 144 8.07 -5.62 17.61
CA CYS A 144 7.66 -4.83 16.46
C CYS A 144 6.17 -5.05 16.17
N TYR A 145 5.56 -4.13 15.42
CA TYR A 145 4.12 -4.15 15.16
C TYR A 145 3.76 -3.36 13.92
N THR A 146 2.66 -3.76 13.28
CA THR A 146 2.10 -3.01 12.14
C THR A 146 1.62 -1.62 12.56
N TYR A 147 1.88 -0.61 11.75
CA TYR A 147 1.35 0.74 11.95
C TYR A 147 1.29 1.45 10.59
N SER A 148 0.69 2.63 10.52
CA SER A 148 0.70 3.40 9.28
C SER A 148 1.78 4.46 9.30
N VAL A 149 2.34 4.77 8.13
CA VAL A 149 3.30 5.88 7.95
C VAL A 149 2.69 7.19 8.44
N ALA A 150 1.41 7.45 8.14
CA ALA A 150 0.71 8.66 8.60
C ALA A 150 0.74 8.81 10.13
N LYS A 151 0.50 7.74 10.88
CA LYS A 151 0.56 7.78 12.35
C LYS A 151 1.99 7.89 12.88
N GLY A 152 2.97 7.36 12.16
CA GLY A 152 4.39 7.60 12.43
C GLY A 152 4.73 9.09 12.27
N LEU A 153 4.24 9.72 11.19
CA LEU A 153 4.42 11.16 10.96
C LEU A 153 3.71 12.01 12.02
N ASP A 154 2.49 11.66 12.44
CA ASP A 154 1.80 12.35 13.54
C ASP A 154 2.64 12.31 14.83
N PHE A 155 3.25 11.16 15.14
CA PHE A 155 4.13 11.06 16.29
C PHE A 155 5.35 11.99 16.19
N VAL A 156 5.93 12.15 14.99
CA VAL A 156 7.04 13.10 14.76
C VAL A 156 6.57 14.55 14.81
N LEU A 157 5.34 14.84 14.38
CA LEU A 157 4.73 16.18 14.52
C LEU A 157 4.68 16.57 16.00
N ASP A 158 4.13 15.69 16.84
CA ASP A 158 3.89 15.98 18.26
C ASP A 158 5.15 15.91 19.12
N GLY A 159 5.93 14.83 18.99
CA GLY A 159 7.05 14.50 19.90
C GLY A 159 8.43 14.57 19.26
N GLY A 160 8.50 14.75 17.94
CA GLY A 160 9.75 14.79 17.19
C GLY A 160 10.46 13.43 17.10
N ILE A 161 11.63 13.44 16.48
CA ILE A 161 12.44 12.24 16.26
C ILE A 161 13.94 12.55 16.38
N PRO A 162 14.73 11.71 17.08
CA PRO A 162 16.18 11.87 17.14
C PRO A 162 16.85 11.23 15.91
N THR A 163 18.13 11.53 15.74
CA THR A 163 18.94 10.88 14.69
C THR A 163 19.17 9.40 15.02
N GLU A 164 19.39 8.59 13.97
CA GLU A 164 19.73 7.18 14.07
C GLU A 164 21.02 6.96 14.92
N ALA A 165 21.98 7.89 14.84
CA ALA A 165 23.21 7.82 15.64
C ALA A 165 22.96 7.87 17.16
N HIS A 166 21.89 8.55 17.59
CA HIS A 166 21.50 8.59 19.00
C HIS A 166 20.64 7.38 19.40
N TRP A 167 19.93 6.79 18.43
CA TRP A 167 19.02 5.67 18.68
C TRP A 167 19.05 4.66 17.53
N GLU A 168 20.05 3.78 17.57
CA GLU A 168 20.37 2.86 16.48
C GLU A 168 19.28 1.80 16.22
N TYR A 169 19.09 1.44 14.95
CA TYR A 169 18.19 0.39 14.52
C TYR A 169 18.62 -1.00 14.95
N LYS A 170 17.72 -1.66 15.69
CA LYS A 170 17.86 -3.03 16.21
C LYS A 170 16.68 -3.92 15.78
N GLY A 171 15.80 -3.42 14.92
CA GLY A 171 14.60 -4.13 14.49
C GLY A 171 13.65 -4.42 15.66
N CYS A 172 13.34 -5.69 15.85
CA CYS A 172 12.48 -6.14 16.93
C CYS A 172 13.27 -6.37 18.22
N ARG A 173 13.25 -5.39 19.13
CA ARG A 173 13.81 -5.55 20.48
C ARG A 173 12.75 -5.37 21.56
N LYS A 174 13.00 -5.95 22.73
CA LYS A 174 12.23 -5.65 23.93
C LYS A 174 12.25 -4.15 24.17
N GLN A 175 11.06 -3.60 24.41
CA GLN A 175 10.87 -2.21 24.77
C GLN A 175 11.86 -1.84 25.89
N PRO A 176 12.65 -0.76 25.73
CA PRO A 176 13.56 -0.35 26.80
C PRO A 176 12.74 -0.10 28.06
N ALA A 177 13.21 -0.58 29.21
CA ALA A 177 12.60 -0.27 30.49
C ALA A 177 12.67 1.23 30.69
N TYR A 178 11.55 1.94 30.40
CA TYR A 178 11.39 3.40 30.40
C TYR A 178 12.72 4.14 30.56
N ARG A 179 13.57 4.07 29.53
CA ARG A 179 14.62 5.07 29.43
C ARG A 179 13.84 6.32 29.07
N THR A 180 13.82 7.28 29.99
CA THR A 180 13.52 8.66 29.61
C THR A 180 14.33 8.89 28.34
N PRO A 181 13.71 9.26 27.21
CA PRO A 181 14.48 9.65 26.04
C PRO A 181 15.49 10.67 26.56
N LYS A 182 16.77 10.29 26.65
CA LYS A 182 17.81 11.21 27.07
C LYS A 182 17.73 12.42 26.14
N ASP A 183 18.24 13.57 26.58
CA ASP A 183 18.19 14.92 25.98
C ASP A 183 18.74 15.05 24.54
N HIS A 184 18.59 14.02 23.70
CA HIS A 184 18.92 14.00 22.30
C HIS A 184 18.09 15.07 21.59
N PRO A 185 18.69 15.87 20.71
CA PRO A 185 17.94 16.79 19.87
C PRO A 185 16.90 16.04 19.04
N HIS A 186 15.64 16.40 19.22
CA HIS A 186 14.53 15.92 18.39
C HIS A 186 14.24 16.97 17.32
N VAL A 187 13.95 16.50 16.11
CA VAL A 187 13.41 17.36 15.06
C VAL A 187 11.94 17.08 14.87
N HIS A 188 11.20 18.13 14.53
CA HIS A 188 9.77 18.08 14.27
C HIS A 188 9.49 18.37 12.80
N ILE A 189 8.28 18.00 12.37
CA ILE A 189 7.70 18.45 11.10
C ILE A 189 6.61 19.49 11.39
N ALA A 190 6.30 20.32 10.40
CA ALA A 190 5.27 21.35 10.56
C ALA A 190 3.85 20.82 10.35
N SER A 191 3.67 19.77 9.52
CA SER A 191 2.35 19.25 9.17
C SER A 191 2.43 17.84 8.57
N VAL A 192 1.30 17.13 8.60
CA VAL A 192 1.11 15.83 7.93
C VAL A 192 -0.05 15.92 6.96
N GLN A 193 0.21 15.69 5.67
CA GLN A 193 -0.84 15.58 4.66
C GLN A 193 -1.13 14.10 4.36
N ARG A 194 -2.40 13.72 4.45
CA ARG A 194 -2.89 12.39 4.06
C ARG A 194 -3.46 12.49 2.66
N LEU A 195 -2.89 11.74 1.72
CA LEU A 195 -3.28 11.76 0.32
C LEU A 195 -4.31 10.66 0.09
N THR A 196 -5.43 11.02 -0.51
CA THR A 196 -6.58 10.14 -0.71
C THR A 196 -6.82 9.79 -2.18
N SER A 197 -6.10 10.45 -3.09
CA SER A 197 -6.18 10.20 -4.53
C SER A 197 -4.81 10.19 -5.21
N VAL A 198 -4.76 9.62 -6.41
CA VAL A 198 -3.55 9.60 -7.24
C VAL A 198 -3.19 11.00 -7.73
N GLU A 199 -4.20 11.84 -7.95
CA GLU A 199 -4.03 13.25 -8.32
C GLU A 199 -3.36 14.05 -7.21
N GLU A 200 -3.79 13.88 -5.95
CA GLU A 200 -3.14 14.49 -4.79
C GLU A 200 -1.71 13.99 -4.63
N MET A 201 -1.47 12.69 -4.85
CA MET A 201 -0.12 12.13 -4.89
C MET A 201 0.74 12.79 -5.97
N PHE A 202 0.23 12.99 -7.19
CA PHE A 202 0.98 13.67 -8.24
C PHE A 202 1.35 15.10 -7.86
N HIS A 203 0.39 15.87 -7.34
CA HIS A 203 0.65 17.25 -6.93
C HIS A 203 1.68 17.38 -5.80
N ASN A 204 1.79 16.39 -4.93
CA ASN A 204 2.77 16.40 -3.85
C ASN A 204 4.15 15.87 -4.27
N LEU A 205 4.19 14.90 -5.18
CA LEU A 205 5.43 14.25 -5.58
C LEU A 205 6.39 15.21 -6.28
N GLN A 206 5.89 16.29 -6.90
CA GLN A 206 6.73 17.32 -7.50
C GLN A 206 7.64 18.04 -6.49
N PHE A 207 7.34 17.97 -5.18
CA PHE A 207 8.09 18.68 -4.14
C PHE A 207 9.00 17.78 -3.31
N HIS A 208 8.59 16.54 -3.07
CA HIS A 208 9.35 15.56 -2.28
C HIS A 208 8.80 14.14 -2.43
N PRO A 209 9.54 13.10 -1.99
CA PRO A 209 9.05 11.73 -1.90
C PRO A 209 7.77 11.56 -1.08
N ILE A 210 7.03 10.48 -1.34
CA ILE A 210 5.76 10.16 -0.69
C ILE A 210 5.81 8.75 -0.09
N GLY A 211 5.34 8.59 1.15
CA GLY A 211 5.10 7.27 1.75
C GLY A 211 3.80 6.67 1.24
N ALA A 212 3.83 5.40 0.85
CA ALA A 212 2.68 4.68 0.33
C ALA A 212 2.51 3.30 0.99
N SER A 213 1.31 2.75 0.89
CA SER A 213 0.98 1.41 1.36
C SER A 213 0.80 0.49 0.14
N LEU A 214 1.61 -0.55 0.04
CA LEU A 214 1.57 -1.54 -1.03
C LEU A 214 0.87 -2.81 -0.54
N ALA A 215 -0.17 -3.26 -1.24
CA ALA A 215 -0.73 -4.59 -1.02
C ALA A 215 0.29 -5.64 -1.48
N LEU A 216 0.77 -6.47 -0.56
CA LEU A 216 1.91 -7.35 -0.80
C LEU A 216 1.48 -8.79 -1.03
N PHE A 217 1.91 -9.34 -2.16
CA PHE A 217 1.63 -10.70 -2.60
C PHE A 217 2.94 -11.48 -2.77
N LEU A 218 3.03 -12.67 -2.19
CA LEU A 218 4.16 -13.59 -2.39
C LEU A 218 3.74 -14.78 -3.28
N PRO A 219 4.63 -15.26 -4.18
CA PRO A 219 6.02 -14.85 -4.36
C PRO A 219 6.21 -13.64 -5.30
N ASP A 220 5.15 -13.00 -5.80
CA ASP A 220 5.23 -11.93 -6.81
C ASP A 220 6.17 -10.79 -6.42
N TYR A 221 6.14 -10.40 -5.14
CA TYR A 221 6.99 -9.34 -4.61
C TYR A 221 8.46 -9.76 -4.51
N SER A 222 8.75 -10.91 -3.89
CA SER A 222 10.14 -11.35 -3.68
C SER A 222 10.84 -11.76 -4.98
N THR A 223 10.08 -12.13 -6.01
CA THR A 223 10.59 -12.57 -7.31
C THR A 223 10.57 -11.48 -8.39
N ILE A 224 10.20 -10.25 -8.03
CA ILE A 224 10.00 -9.15 -8.98
C ILE A 224 11.23 -8.85 -9.85
N LYS A 225 12.44 -9.00 -9.31
CA LYS A 225 13.70 -8.62 -9.98
C LYS A 225 13.59 -7.19 -10.55
N LYS A 226 13.98 -7.01 -11.81
CA LYS A 226 13.84 -5.74 -12.54
C LYS A 226 12.42 -5.54 -13.12
N GLY A 227 11.40 -6.28 -12.69
CA GLY A 227 10.04 -6.23 -13.23
C GLY A 227 9.24 -4.99 -12.83
N ILE A 228 7.93 -5.04 -13.12
CA ILE A 228 6.92 -4.08 -12.65
C ILE A 228 5.91 -4.88 -11.83
N TYR A 229 5.73 -4.48 -10.58
CA TYR A 229 4.80 -5.07 -9.64
C TYR A 229 3.36 -4.72 -10.04
N ARG A 230 2.49 -5.73 -10.08
CA ARG A 230 1.06 -5.61 -10.43
C ARG A 230 0.16 -6.42 -9.49
N GLY A 231 0.61 -6.64 -8.26
CA GLY A 231 -0.10 -7.50 -7.30
C GLY A 231 -0.02 -8.98 -7.68
N PRO A 232 -1.11 -9.76 -7.49
CA PRO A 232 -1.11 -11.18 -7.79
C PRO A 232 -1.07 -11.41 -9.31
N THR A 233 -0.16 -12.29 -9.75
CA THR A 233 0.00 -12.64 -11.16
C THR A 233 -0.09 -14.14 -11.43
N SER A 234 -0.24 -14.96 -10.39
CA SER A 234 -0.26 -16.42 -10.52
C SER A 234 -1.16 -17.08 -9.49
N LYS A 235 -1.43 -18.37 -9.67
CA LYS A 235 -2.17 -19.18 -8.68
C LYS A 235 -1.42 -19.35 -7.36
N ALA A 236 -0.10 -19.18 -7.38
CA ALA A 236 0.75 -19.26 -6.20
C ALA A 236 0.77 -17.97 -5.39
N SER A 237 0.20 -16.88 -5.91
CA SER A 237 0.14 -15.59 -5.25
C SER A 237 -0.68 -15.70 -3.96
N VAL A 238 -0.16 -15.17 -2.86
CA VAL A 238 -0.83 -15.11 -1.55
C VAL A 238 -0.70 -13.69 -1.01
N TYR A 239 -1.81 -13.07 -0.65
CA TYR A 239 -1.80 -11.77 0.02
C TYR A 239 -1.28 -11.95 1.45
N ILE A 240 -0.23 -11.22 1.81
CA ILE A 240 0.38 -11.30 3.15
C ILE A 240 0.25 -10.01 3.95
N GLY A 241 -0.51 -9.04 3.44
CA GLY A 241 -0.78 -7.77 4.11
C GLY A 241 -0.26 -6.54 3.37
N ALA A 242 -0.39 -5.40 4.04
CA ALA A 242 0.05 -4.12 3.52
C ALA A 242 1.49 -3.82 3.98
N HIS A 243 2.29 -3.25 3.09
CA HIS A 243 3.70 -2.94 3.32
C HIS A 243 4.00 -1.49 2.98
N ALA A 244 4.63 -0.76 3.90
CA ALA A 244 5.01 0.62 3.67
C ALA A 244 6.21 0.70 2.72
N VAL A 245 6.13 1.58 1.74
CA VAL A 245 7.21 1.86 0.76
C VAL A 245 7.30 3.36 0.49
N SER A 246 8.38 3.80 -0.15
CA SER A 246 8.54 5.21 -0.54
C SER A 246 8.53 5.37 -2.06
N ILE A 247 7.63 6.21 -2.56
CA ILE A 247 7.58 6.64 -3.96
C ILE A 247 8.52 7.83 -4.13
N TYR A 248 9.54 7.67 -4.98
CA TYR A 248 10.55 8.71 -5.22
C TYR A 248 10.45 9.32 -6.62
N GLY A 249 9.60 8.79 -7.49
CA GLY A 249 9.44 9.29 -8.85
C GLY A 249 8.39 8.49 -9.61
N ILE A 250 8.01 8.97 -10.78
CA ILE A 250 7.02 8.33 -11.65
C ILE A 250 7.54 8.38 -13.08
N LYS A 251 7.18 7.38 -13.88
CA LYS A 251 7.46 7.36 -15.32
C LYS A 251 6.38 6.62 -16.07
N VAL A 252 6.30 6.87 -17.37
CA VAL A 252 5.46 6.09 -18.28
C VAL A 252 6.31 5.00 -18.94
N VAL A 253 5.84 3.75 -18.94
CA VAL A 253 6.49 2.62 -19.62
C VAL A 253 5.44 1.92 -20.47
N ASN A 254 5.61 1.92 -21.80
CA ASN A 254 4.66 1.30 -22.74
C ASN A 254 3.20 1.78 -22.53
N GLY A 255 3.02 3.07 -22.27
CA GLY A 255 1.71 3.67 -22.00
C GLY A 255 1.16 3.47 -20.58
N GLU A 256 1.84 2.69 -19.74
CA GLU A 256 1.44 2.43 -18.36
C GLU A 256 2.14 3.39 -17.40
N THR A 257 1.40 3.96 -16.44
CA THR A 257 1.97 4.86 -15.43
C THR A 257 2.55 4.07 -14.26
N ILE A 258 3.85 4.25 -14.03
CA ILE A 258 4.68 3.45 -13.13
C ILE A 258 5.27 4.31 -12.02
N ALA A 259 4.94 3.97 -10.77
CA ALA A 259 5.65 4.47 -9.60
C ALA A 259 7.04 3.82 -9.48
N LEU A 260 8.04 4.66 -9.21
CA LEU A 260 9.38 4.25 -8.84
C LEU A 260 9.47 4.19 -7.31
N VAL A 261 9.78 3.02 -6.78
CA VAL A 261 9.61 2.71 -5.37
C VAL A 261 10.92 2.26 -4.75
N LYS A 262 11.19 2.75 -3.54
CA LYS A 262 12.25 2.28 -2.65
C LYS A 262 11.63 1.33 -1.62
N SER A 263 12.24 0.16 -1.47
CA SER A 263 11.85 -0.87 -0.49
C SER A 263 12.57 -0.67 0.84
N THR A 264 12.06 -1.37 1.86
CA THR A 264 12.62 -1.52 3.19
C THR A 264 13.13 -2.95 3.46
N HIS A 265 13.28 -3.80 2.44
CA HIS A 265 13.79 -5.18 2.54
C HIS A 265 15.20 -5.36 1.92
N GLY A 266 16.08 -4.38 2.10
CA GLY A 266 17.49 -4.51 1.69
C GLY A 266 17.73 -4.45 0.19
N THR A 267 18.99 -4.58 -0.21
CA THR A 267 19.45 -4.38 -1.60
C THR A 267 19.18 -5.56 -2.52
N GLU A 268 18.98 -6.75 -1.96
CA GLU A 268 18.71 -7.97 -2.75
C GLU A 268 17.33 -7.97 -3.41
N LEU A 269 16.38 -7.18 -2.86
CA LEU A 269 15.07 -7.05 -3.47
C LEU A 269 15.13 -6.17 -4.73
N GLY A 270 14.57 -6.69 -5.82
CA GLY A 270 14.31 -5.90 -7.02
C GLY A 270 15.59 -5.54 -7.78
N ASN A 271 15.89 -4.26 -7.87
CA ASN A 271 17.14 -3.71 -8.40
C ASN A 271 17.80 -2.83 -7.35
N ASP A 272 18.67 -3.42 -6.54
CA ASP A 272 19.40 -2.76 -5.44
C ASP A 272 18.46 -2.17 -4.38
N GLY A 273 17.35 -2.86 -4.08
CA GLY A 273 16.32 -2.40 -3.13
C GLY A 273 15.30 -1.43 -3.70
N TYR A 274 15.36 -1.16 -5.01
CA TYR A 274 14.39 -0.35 -5.73
C TYR A 274 13.60 -1.21 -6.71
N PHE A 275 12.33 -0.90 -6.89
CA PHE A 275 11.48 -1.60 -7.84
C PHE A 275 10.42 -0.66 -8.42
N ARG A 276 9.59 -1.20 -9.30
CA ARG A 276 8.58 -0.47 -10.04
C ARG A 276 7.21 -1.01 -9.72
N VAL A 277 6.23 -0.14 -9.55
CA VAL A 277 4.84 -0.52 -9.25
C VAL A 277 3.94 0.12 -10.29
N SER A 278 3.02 -0.66 -10.85
CA SER A 278 1.96 -0.13 -11.71
C SER A 278 0.95 0.66 -10.89
N LEU A 279 0.71 1.92 -11.25
CA LEU A 279 -0.38 2.71 -10.70
C LEU A 279 -1.70 2.48 -11.45
N ASP A 280 -1.61 1.90 -12.65
CA ASP A 280 -2.79 1.59 -13.47
C ASP A 280 -3.47 0.29 -13.02
N THR A 281 -2.78 -0.57 -12.27
CA THR A 281 -3.33 -1.85 -11.84
C THR A 281 -4.33 -1.66 -10.70
N MET A 282 -5.58 -2.02 -10.98
CA MET A 282 -6.66 -2.08 -10.00
C MET A 282 -6.91 -3.53 -9.59
N LEU A 283 -7.20 -3.76 -8.31
CA LEU A 283 -7.52 -5.08 -7.78
C LEU A 283 -8.68 -4.99 -6.78
N VAL A 284 -9.51 -6.02 -6.78
CA VAL A 284 -10.52 -6.25 -5.74
C VAL A 284 -10.53 -7.74 -5.41
N GLU A 285 -10.57 -8.03 -4.12
CA GLU A 285 -10.75 -9.40 -3.65
C GLU A 285 -12.18 -9.84 -3.95
N GLU A 286 -12.30 -11.01 -4.56
CA GLU A 286 -13.57 -11.67 -4.71
C GLU A 286 -13.92 -12.34 -3.38
N VAL A 287 -14.89 -11.79 -2.66
CA VAL A 287 -15.45 -12.51 -1.51
C VAL A 287 -16.36 -13.58 -2.07
N ASP A 288 -15.89 -14.81 -2.07
CA ASP A 288 -16.61 -15.98 -2.55
C ASP A 288 -17.95 -16.08 -1.82
N SER A 289 -19.06 -15.72 -2.49
CA SER A 289 -20.41 -15.90 -1.94
C SER A 289 -20.84 -17.38 -1.92
N LEU A 290 -19.93 -18.31 -2.22
CA LEU A 290 -20.14 -19.76 -2.21
C LEU A 290 -19.62 -20.46 -0.95
N SER A 291 -19.56 -19.76 0.19
CA SER A 291 -19.50 -20.42 1.51
C SER A 291 -20.89 -20.87 2.02
N HIS A 292 -21.86 -21.12 1.14
CA HIS A 292 -23.18 -21.60 1.52
C HIS A 292 -23.35 -23.10 1.18
N PHE A 293 -23.32 -23.90 2.25
CA PHE A 293 -23.82 -25.28 2.38
C PHE A 293 -23.08 -26.42 1.67
N ALA A 294 -22.26 -27.12 2.45
CA ALA A 294 -22.18 -28.58 2.40
C ALA A 294 -21.85 -29.15 3.80
N ALA A 295 -22.78 -28.99 4.74
CA ALA A 295 -22.88 -29.90 5.88
C ALA A 295 -24.00 -30.89 5.55
N SER A 296 -23.64 -32.08 5.09
CA SER A 296 -24.58 -33.20 4.98
C SER A 296 -24.77 -33.78 6.39
N PRO A 297 -25.99 -33.82 6.97
CA PRO A 297 -26.23 -34.61 8.15
C PRO A 297 -26.26 -36.10 7.74
N ASN A 298 -25.26 -36.87 8.17
CA ASN A 298 -25.39 -38.32 8.20
C ASN A 298 -26.28 -38.68 9.38
N THR A 299 -27.48 -39.16 9.07
CA THR A 299 -28.28 -39.97 9.99
C THR A 299 -27.60 -41.33 10.12
N ARG A 300 -27.38 -41.78 11.36
CA ARG A 300 -27.21 -43.20 11.66
C ARG A 300 -28.53 -43.72 12.19
N ASP A 301 -28.97 -44.84 11.64
CA ASP A 301 -29.90 -45.77 12.27
C ASP A 301 -29.37 -46.25 13.63
#